data_AF-A0A0C3A6C2-F1
#
_entry.id   AF-A0A0C3A6C2-F1
#
_cell.length_a   1.000
_cell.length_b   1.000
_cell.length_c   1.000
_cell.angle_alpha   90.00
_cell.angle_beta   90.00
_cell.angle_gamma   90.00
#
_symmetry.space_group_name_H-M   'P 1'
#
loop_
_entity.id
_entity.type
_entity.pdbx_description
1 polymer ?
#
loop_
_entity_poly.entity_id
_entity_poly.type
_entity_poly.pdbx_seq_one_letter_code
_entity_poly.pdbx_strand_id
1 'polypeptide(L)' 'IAWGSCKQNIVALSSTEAEYVAMTNTLKDIMWLCNLLSEIHAPVTIPTPLMCDNQGAITLTMNNKFHRNT' A
#
# COMPACT_ATOMS: atom_id res chain seq x y z
N ILE A 1 14.23 -7.01 -9.21
CA ILE A 1 13.60 -7.57 -7.99
C ILE A 1 14.13 -6.74 -6.82
N ALA A 2 13.26 -6.02 -6.12
CA ALA A 2 13.61 -5.23 -4.94
C ALA A 2 12.90 -5.84 -3.73
N TRP A 3 13.59 -5.93 -2.59
CA TRP A 3 13.06 -6.45 -1.33
C TRP A 3 13.19 -5.38 -0.27
N GLY A 4 12.16 -5.21 0.56
CA GLY A 4 12.15 -4.25 1.67
C GLY A 4 11.48 -4.87 2.88
N SER A 5 12.04 -4.61 4.07
CA SER A 5 11.42 -4.96 5.35
C SER A 5 11.44 -3.72 6.22
N CYS A 6 10.26 -3.26 6.64
CA CYS A 6 10.11 -2.11 7.50
C CYS A 6 9.33 -2.54 8.74
N LYS A 7 9.85 -2.18 9.92
CA LYS A 7 9.09 -2.35 11.16
C LYS A 7 7.92 -1.37 11.12
N GLN A 8 6.70 -1.89 11.25
CA GLN A 8 5.51 -1.04 11.29
C GLN A 8 5.60 -0.09 12.49
N ASN A 9 5.41 1.21 12.25
CA ASN A 9 5.44 2.23 13.29
C ASN A 9 4.17 2.25 14.15
N ILE A 10 3.14 1.52 13.71
CA ILE A 10 1.84 1.39 14.36
C ILE A 10 1.76 0.00 14.97
N VAL A 11 1.21 -0.10 16.18
CA VAL A 11 0.86 -1.38 16.80
C VAL A 11 -0.41 -1.90 16.15
N ALA A 12 -0.29 -2.92 15.29
CA ALA A 12 -1.44 -3.60 14.73
C ALA A 12 -2.05 -4.58 15.74
N LEU A 13 -3.38 -4.62 15.82
CA LEU A 13 -4.13 -5.52 16.71
C LEU A 13 -4.40 -6.88 16.05
N SER A 14 -4.11 -7.02 14.76
CA SER A 14 -4.22 -8.27 14.00
C SER A 14 -3.22 -8.31 12.84
N SER A 15 -2.92 -9.51 12.31
CA SER A 15 -2.13 -9.65 11.07
C SER A 15 -2.80 -8.97 9.88
N THR A 16 -4.13 -9.05 9.80
CA THR A 16 -4.95 -8.37 8.79
C THR A 16 -4.76 -6.85 8.78
N GLU A 17 -4.73 -6.24 9.97
CA GLU A 17 -4.46 -4.81 10.10
C GLU A 17 -3.00 -4.47 9.78
N ALA A 18 -2.05 -5.29 10.24
CA ALA A 18 -0.62 -5.11 9.96
C ALA A 18 -0.35 -5.11 8.44
N GLU A 19 -0.93 -6.06 7.72
CA GLU A 19 -0.79 -6.18 6.27
C GLU A 19 -1.55 -5.09 5.52
N TYR A 20 -2.71 -4.66 6.02
CA TYR A 20 -3.41 -3.49 5.48
C TYR A 20 -2.55 -2.22 5.59
N VAL A 21 -1.94 -1.98 6.75
CA VAL A 21 -1.01 -0.86 6.96
C VAL A 21 0.22 -1.00 6.06
N ALA A 22 0.77 -2.21 5.90
CA ALA A 22 1.88 -2.44 4.99
C ALA A 22 1.51 -2.11 3.53
N MET A 23 0.36 -2.59 3.05
CA MET A 23 -0.14 -2.28 1.70
C MET A 23 -0.37 -0.79 1.49
N THR A 24 -0.96 -0.09 2.46
CA THR A 24 -1.20 1.37 2.33
C THR A 24 0.10 2.16 2.27
N ASN A 25 1.15 1.76 2.99
CA ASN A 25 2.47 2.39 2.88
C ASN A 25 3.11 2.10 1.51
N THR A 26 3.08 0.84 1.04
CA THR A 26 3.59 0.50 -0.30
C THR A 26 2.86 1.27 -1.40
N LEU A 27 1.54 1.49 -1.27
CA LEU A 27 0.78 2.32 -2.21
C LEU A 27 1.26 3.77 -2.22
N LYS A 28 1.59 4.36 -1.06
CA LYS A 28 2.15 5.72 -1.00
C LYS A 28 3.48 5.79 -1.75
N ASP A 29 4.35 4.81 -1.57
CA ASP A 29 5.64 4.76 -2.25
C ASP A 29 5.46 4.58 -3.77
N ILE A 30 4.54 3.72 -4.21
CA ILE A 30 4.19 3.55 -5.62
C ILE A 30 3.65 4.87 -6.20
N MET A 31 2.72 5.53 -5.52
CA MET A 31 2.18 6.82 -5.98
C MET A 31 3.26 7.88 -6.07
N TRP A 32 4.15 7.96 -5.07
CA TRP A 32 5.29 8.87 -5.08
C TRP A 32 6.22 8.59 -6.26
N LEU A 33 6.56 7.32 -6.52
CA LEU A 33 7.37 6.92 -7.67
C LEU A 33 6.69 7.24 -9.01
N CYS A 34 5.39 6.98 -9.15
CA CYS A 34 4.62 7.32 -10.35
C CYS A 34 4.63 8.83 -10.60
N ASN A 35 4.48 9.64 -9.56
CA ASN A 35 4.54 11.09 -9.66
C ASN A 35 5.95 11.56 -10.06
N LEU A 36 6.99 11.04 -9.42
CA LEU A 36 8.38 11.34 -9.76
C LEU A 36 8.70 10.99 -11.22
N LEU A 37 8.24 9.81 -11.67
CA LEU A 37 8.40 9.36 -13.06
C LEU A 37 7.66 10.26 -14.04
N SER A 38 6.48 10.75 -13.67
CA SER A 38 5.73 11.73 -14.45
C SER A 38 6.50 13.06 -14.60
N GLU A 39 7.12 13.56 -13.53
CA GLU A 39 7.92 14.79 -13.55
C GLU A 39 9.14 14.70 -14.49
N ILE A 40 9.74 13.52 -14.62
CA ILE A 40 10.87 13.29 -15.56
C ILE A 40 10.43 12.86 -16.96
N HIS A 41 9.16 13.10 -17.33
CA HIS A 41 8.58 12.78 -18.63
C HIS A 41 8.54 11.28 -18.97
N ALA A 42 8.48 10.41 -17.96
CA ALA A 42 8.35 8.96 -18.10
C ALA A 42 7.12 8.41 -17.37
N PRO A 43 5.88 8.86 -17.70
CA PRO A 43 4.69 8.51 -16.93
C PRO A 43 4.40 7.01 -16.93
N VAL A 44 4.00 6.48 -15.77
CA VAL A 44 3.53 5.11 -15.63
C VAL A 44 2.10 5.03 -16.17
N THR A 45 1.92 4.37 -17.32
CA THR A 45 0.63 4.26 -18.02
C THR A 45 -0.20 3.03 -17.63
N ILE A 46 0.43 2.05 -16.99
CA ILE A 46 -0.20 0.77 -16.62
C ILE A 46 -0.41 0.75 -15.11
N PRO A 47 -1.60 0.32 -14.62
CA PRO A 47 -1.82 0.12 -13.19
C PRO A 47 -0.74 -0.78 -12.58
N THR A 48 -0.15 -0.35 -11.47
CA THR A 48 0.85 -1.16 -10.75
C THR A 48 0.13 -2.19 -9.88
N PRO A 49 0.24 -3.50 -10.17
CA PRO A 49 -0.43 -4.52 -9.37
C PRO A 49 0.23 -4.63 -7.99
N LEU A 50 -0.58 -4.56 -6.93
CA LEU A 50 -0.16 -4.83 -5.57
C LEU A 50 -0.77 -6.17 -5.13
N MET A 51 0.09 -7.11 -4.71
CA MET A 51 -0.33 -8.44 -4.26
C MET A 51 -0.11 -8.56 -2.75
N CYS A 52 -1.05 -9.21 -2.08
CA CYS A 52 -1.05 -9.49 -0.65
C CYS A 52 -1.64 -10.88 -0.45
N ASP A 53 -1.06 -11.69 0.44
CA ASP A 53 -1.51 -13.05 0.72
C ASP A 53 -2.68 -13.08 1.72
N ASN A 54 -2.91 -12.00 2.47
CA ASN A 54 -4.05 -11.89 3.38
C ASN A 54 -5.30 -11.30 2.71
N GLN A 55 -6.24 -12.20 2.43
CA GLN A 55 -7.54 -11.86 1.85
C GLN A 55 -8.37 -10.90 2.72
N GLY A 56 -8.21 -10.95 4.05
CA GLY A 56 -8.85 -10.02 4.97
C GLY A 56 -8.35 -8.60 4.77
N ALA A 57 -7.03 -8.45 4.59
CA ALA A 57 -6.41 -7.16 4.36
C ALA A 57 -6.83 -6.60 2.99
N ILE A 58 -6.88 -7.45 1.96
CA ILE A 58 -7.42 -7.08 0.64
C ILE A 58 -8.87 -6.59 0.76
N THR A 59 -9.71 -7.31 1.52
CA THR A 59 -11.11 -6.94 1.71
C THR A 59 -11.27 -5.60 2.44
N LEU A 60 -10.37 -5.27 3.37
CA LEU A 60 -10.33 -3.96 4.03
C LEU A 60 -9.97 -2.83 3.05
N THR A 61 -9.05 -3.05 2.11
CA THR A 61 -8.72 -2.05 1.08
C THR A 61 -9.90 -1.74 0.16
N MET A 62 -10.71 -2.74 -0.17
CA MET A 62 -11.90 -2.57 -1.02
C MET A 62 -13.07 -1.91 -0.29
N ASN A 63 -13.17 -2.11 1.03
CA ASN A 63 -14.19 -1.48 1.86
C ASN A 63 -13.72 -0.12 2.38
N ASN A 64 -13.73 0.89 1.52
CA ASN A 64 -13.42 2.30 1.84
C ASN A 64 -14.39 2.96 2.86
N LYS A 65 -15.18 2.17 3.61
CA LYS A 65 -16.18 2.64 4.59
C LYS A 65 -15.63 2.79 6.01
N PHE A 66 -14.41 2.35 6.29
CA PHE A 66 -13.74 2.55 7.57
C PHE A 66 -12.59 3.56 7.47
N HIS A 67 -12.84 4.73 6.87
CA HIS A 67 -12.04 5.92 7.17
C HIS A 67 -12.55 6.51 8.50
N ARG A 68 -12.37 5.76 9.59
CA ARG A 68 -12.44 6.37 10.91
C ARG A 68 -11.06 6.93 11.16
N ASN A 69 -10.95 8.25 11.11
CA ASN A 69 -9.78 9.00 11.55
C ASN A 69 -9.24 8.37 12.85
N THR A 70 -8.07 7.77 12.77
CA THR A 70 -7.21 7.39 13.89
C THR A 70 -5.79 7.71 13.49
#